data_AF-A0A4Y8KK54-F1
#
_entry.id   AF-A0A4Y8KK54-F1
#
_cell.length_a   1.000
_cell.length_b   1.000
_cell.length_c   1.000
_cell.angle_alpha   90.00
_cell.angle_beta   90.00
_cell.angle_gamma   90.00
#
_symmetry.space_group_name_H-M   'P 1'
#
loop_
_entity.id
_entity.type
_entity.pdbx_description
1 polymer ?
#
loop_
_entity_poly.entity_id
_entity_poly.type
_entity_poly.pdbx_seq_one_letter_code
_entity_poly.pdbx_strand_id
1 'polypeptide(L)'
;MSERLDETPVNIADGIFFTMPPVLRRGEVPAIHRESLMIAATELLASEGYRGVGVREITARARVSRAGFYAAFDDKDACVFAAYERFIEAYLSTLQLDLVAARAVHVEFESLGAAARKCRRADTTRLAALMRDAQAAISDTPPAPLSDHIGSVDAVRDLVSDALDQSAAPELLSLLPVMSLWTTRLLALKR
;
A
#
# COMPACT_ATOMS: atom_id res chain seq x y z
N MET A 1 -12.32 27.81 -26.76
CA MET A 1 -10.90 27.54 -27.08
C MET A 1 -10.29 27.01 -25.79
N SER A 2 -10.08 25.69 -25.73
CA SER A 2 -9.71 24.95 -24.53
C SER A 2 -8.25 25.22 -24.18
N GLU A 3 -7.99 25.77 -23.01
CA GLU A 3 -6.65 26.01 -22.47
C GLU A 3 -6.24 24.74 -21.71
N ARG A 4 -5.26 24.02 -22.28
CA ARG A 4 -4.71 22.78 -21.72
C ARG A 4 -4.02 23.09 -20.40
N LEU A 5 -4.50 22.48 -19.32
CA LEU A 5 -3.75 22.37 -18.08
C LEU A 5 -2.51 21.51 -18.37
N ASP A 6 -1.35 22.13 -18.19
CA ASP A 6 -0.05 21.49 -18.23
C ASP A 6 0.06 20.58 -16.99
N GLU A 7 -0.34 19.32 -17.13
CA GLU A 7 -0.13 18.28 -16.13
C GLU A 7 1.37 18.01 -16.03
N THR A 8 2.07 18.77 -15.20
CA THR A 8 3.42 18.39 -14.73
C THR A 8 3.36 16.94 -14.23
N PRO A 9 4.15 16.01 -14.81
CA PRO A 9 4.09 14.62 -14.41
C PRO A 9 4.53 14.50 -12.96
N VAL A 10 3.68 13.91 -12.11
CA VAL A 10 4.02 13.58 -10.73
C VAL A 10 5.29 12.73 -10.76
N ASN A 11 6.39 13.32 -10.31
CA ASN A 11 7.67 12.65 -10.19
C ASN A 11 7.59 11.71 -8.98
N ILE A 12 8.03 10.46 -9.12
CA ILE A 12 8.07 9.50 -8.01
C ILE A 12 8.95 10.11 -6.91
N ALA A 13 8.36 10.49 -5.78
CA ALA A 13 9.07 11.07 -4.65
C ALA A 13 9.58 9.95 -3.72
N ASP A 14 10.76 10.15 -3.12
CA ASP A 14 11.22 9.31 -2.02
C ASP A 14 10.17 9.31 -0.89
N GLY A 15 9.80 8.13 -0.40
CA GLY A 15 8.73 7.97 0.57
C GLY A 15 8.96 6.84 1.57
N ILE A 16 8.10 6.79 2.61
CA ILE A 16 8.15 5.78 3.68
C ILE A 16 7.92 4.36 3.12
N PHE A 17 7.25 4.24 1.97
CA PHE A 17 6.90 2.96 1.36
C PHE A 17 7.87 2.50 0.26
N PHE A 18 8.61 3.44 -0.35
CA PHE A 18 9.51 3.18 -1.47
C PHE A 18 10.70 4.13 -1.45
N THR A 19 11.88 3.57 -1.69
CA THR A 19 13.12 4.33 -1.88
C THR A 19 13.46 4.34 -3.36
N MET A 20 13.75 5.52 -3.92
CA MET A 20 14.27 5.61 -5.29
C MET A 20 15.63 4.90 -5.36
N PRO A 21 15.81 3.91 -6.25
CA PRO A 21 17.09 3.23 -6.33
C PRO A 21 18.19 4.15 -6.91
N PRO A 22 19.44 4.02 -6.44
CA PRO A 22 20.56 4.87 -6.86
C PRO A 22 21.01 4.63 -8.32
N VAL A 23 21.87 5.51 -8.82
CA VAL A 23 22.36 5.54 -10.21
C VAL A 23 22.97 4.20 -10.65
N LEU A 24 22.53 3.73 -11.82
CA LEU A 24 22.64 2.38 -12.38
C LEU A 24 24.06 1.77 -12.46
N ARG A 25 24.22 0.54 -11.96
CA ARG A 25 25.17 -0.46 -12.52
C ARG A 25 24.44 -1.42 -13.45
N ARG A 26 25.10 -1.90 -14.53
CA ARG A 26 24.48 -2.73 -15.59
C ARG A 26 23.76 -4.00 -15.09
N GLY A 27 24.13 -4.54 -13.92
CA GLY A 27 23.46 -5.69 -13.28
C GLY A 27 22.28 -5.34 -12.34
N GLU A 28 22.12 -4.07 -11.97
CA GLU A 28 21.06 -3.58 -11.07
C GLU A 28 19.80 -3.16 -11.83
N VAL A 29 19.93 -2.96 -13.15
CA VAL A 29 18.84 -2.55 -14.05
C VAL A 29 17.58 -3.42 -13.90
N PRO A 30 17.64 -4.77 -13.80
CA PRO A 30 16.43 -5.58 -13.62
C PRO A 30 15.76 -5.37 -12.26
N ALA A 31 16.53 -5.23 -11.18
CA ALA A 31 16.00 -4.97 -9.85
C ALA A 31 15.33 -3.59 -9.78
N ILE A 32 15.94 -2.59 -10.41
CA ILE A 32 15.43 -1.23 -10.51
C ILE A 32 14.15 -1.16 -11.33
N HIS A 33 14.09 -1.86 -12.46
CA HIS A 33 12.86 -1.98 -13.24
C HIS A 33 11.76 -2.65 -12.42
N ARG A 34 12.07 -3.74 -11.71
CA ARG A 34 11.11 -4.43 -10.85
C ARG A 34 10.56 -3.49 -9.77
N GLU A 35 11.42 -2.72 -9.11
CA GLU A 35 11.01 -1.75 -8.08
C GLU A 35 10.19 -0.60 -8.68
N SER A 36 10.62 -0.02 -9.80
CA SER A 36 9.88 1.05 -10.50
C SER A 36 8.49 0.59 -10.96
N LEU A 37 8.37 -0.66 -11.41
CA LEU A 37 7.11 -1.28 -11.77
C LEU A 37 6.19 -1.47 -10.55
N MET A 38 6.73 -1.90 -9.41
CA MET A 38 5.94 -2.03 -8.17
C MET A 38 5.49 -0.68 -7.64
N ILE A 39 6.35 0.35 -7.67
CA ILE A 39 5.97 1.72 -7.30
C ILE A 39 4.82 2.20 -8.18
N ALA A 40 4.98 2.11 -9.50
CA ALA A 40 3.95 2.48 -10.46
C ALA A 40 2.65 1.69 -10.24
N ALA A 41 2.75 0.38 -9.96
CA ALA A 41 1.59 -0.45 -9.67
C ALA A 41 0.88 -0.01 -8.39
N THR A 42 1.60 0.29 -7.30
CA THR A 42 1.00 0.80 -6.05
C THR A 42 0.32 2.14 -6.26
N GLU A 43 0.96 3.06 -6.99
CA GLU A 43 0.35 4.36 -7.31
C GLU A 43 -0.91 4.20 -8.15
N LEU A 44 -0.85 3.41 -9.24
CA LEU A 44 -1.98 3.19 -10.14
C LEU A 44 -3.13 2.44 -9.47
N LEU A 45 -2.80 1.58 -8.51
CA LEU A 45 -3.78 0.82 -7.74
C LEU A 45 -4.44 1.65 -6.66
N ALA A 46 -3.65 2.52 -6.01
CA ALA A 46 -4.17 3.53 -5.12
C ALA A 46 -5.12 4.44 -5.88
N SER A 47 -4.83 4.81 -7.14
CA SER A 47 -5.77 5.54 -7.98
C SER A 47 -6.89 4.68 -8.52
N GLU A 48 -6.65 4.03 -9.64
CA GLU A 48 -7.67 3.56 -10.56
C GLU A 48 -8.41 2.32 -10.03
N GLY A 49 -8.04 1.90 -8.81
CA GLY A 49 -8.40 0.64 -8.25
C GLY A 49 -7.86 -0.51 -9.10
N TYR A 50 -8.07 -1.73 -8.62
CA TYR A 50 -7.52 -2.90 -9.29
C TYR A 50 -8.00 -3.06 -10.74
N ARG A 51 -9.20 -2.59 -11.11
CA ARG A 51 -9.73 -2.74 -12.48
C ARG A 51 -9.11 -1.78 -13.49
N GLY A 52 -8.76 -0.55 -13.09
CA GLY A 52 -8.16 0.42 -14.01
C GLY A 52 -6.66 0.21 -14.23
N VAL A 53 -5.98 -0.45 -13.29
CA VAL A 53 -4.58 -0.84 -13.48
C VAL A 53 -4.44 -1.82 -14.64
N GLY A 54 -3.53 -1.58 -15.58
CA GLY A 54 -3.18 -2.51 -16.66
C GLY A 54 -1.68 -2.55 -16.89
N VAL A 55 -1.18 -3.58 -17.60
CA VAL A 55 0.25 -3.68 -17.94
C VAL A 55 0.70 -2.43 -18.70
N ARG A 56 -0.16 -1.89 -19.59
CA ARG A 56 0.13 -0.68 -20.36
C ARG A 56 0.32 0.53 -19.44
N GLU A 57 -0.60 0.75 -18.53
CA GLU A 57 -0.62 1.85 -17.58
C GLU A 57 0.60 1.77 -16.64
N ILE A 58 0.89 0.58 -16.11
CA ILE A 58 2.07 0.33 -15.25
C ILE A 58 3.35 0.64 -16.02
N THR A 59 3.51 0.10 -17.23
CA THR A 59 4.73 0.33 -18.04
C THR A 59 4.91 1.79 -18.41
N ALA A 60 3.83 2.49 -18.75
CA ALA A 60 3.85 3.91 -19.07
C ALA A 60 4.29 4.76 -17.87
N ARG A 61 3.72 4.50 -16.69
CA ARG A 61 4.07 5.21 -15.45
C ARG A 61 5.49 4.91 -14.99
N ALA A 62 5.90 3.64 -14.99
CA ALA A 62 7.24 3.21 -14.59
C ALA A 62 8.35 3.60 -15.59
N ARG A 63 7.97 4.05 -16.80
CA ARG A 63 8.88 4.29 -17.93
C ARG A 63 9.71 3.04 -18.29
N VAL A 64 9.13 1.86 -18.11
CA VAL A 64 9.73 0.56 -18.44
C VAL A 64 9.05 0.01 -19.68
N SER A 65 9.81 -0.58 -20.61
CA SER A 65 9.21 -1.21 -21.80
C SER A 65 8.34 -2.42 -21.43
N ARG A 66 7.39 -2.78 -22.30
CA ARG A 66 6.57 -4.00 -22.11
C ARG A 66 7.44 -5.27 -22.03
N ALA A 67 8.54 -5.33 -22.78
CA ALA A 67 9.50 -6.43 -22.65
C ALA A 67 10.20 -6.43 -21.28
N GLY A 68 10.54 -5.25 -20.76
CA GLY A 68 11.07 -5.10 -19.40
C GLY A 68 10.08 -5.49 -18.31
N PHE A 69 8.77 -5.24 -18.52
CA PHE A 69 7.72 -5.74 -17.63
C PHE A 69 7.74 -7.26 -17.54
N TYR A 70 7.64 -7.94 -18.69
CA TYR A 70 7.58 -9.40 -18.71
C TYR A 70 8.92 -10.08 -18.35
N ALA A 71 10.02 -9.34 -18.32
CA ALA A 71 11.27 -9.80 -17.74
C ALA A 71 11.24 -9.79 -16.19
N ALA A 72 10.38 -8.97 -15.59
CA ALA A 72 10.28 -8.80 -14.13
C ALA A 72 9.07 -9.51 -13.50
N PHE A 73 7.97 -9.65 -14.24
CA PHE A 73 6.69 -10.21 -13.77
C PHE A 73 5.96 -10.98 -14.88
N ASP A 74 5.31 -12.08 -14.52
CA ASP A 74 4.55 -12.90 -15.47
C ASP A 74 3.30 -12.18 -15.99
N ASP A 75 2.62 -11.46 -15.11
CA ASP A 75 1.42 -10.68 -15.42
C ASP A 75 1.24 -9.48 -14.48
N LYS A 76 0.17 -8.72 -14.72
CA LYS A 76 -0.22 -7.59 -13.88
C LYS A 76 -0.45 -8.02 -12.43
N ASP A 77 -1.03 -9.19 -12.21
CA ASP A 77 -1.45 -9.63 -10.88
C ASP A 77 -0.22 -9.91 -10.03
N ALA A 78 0.77 -10.61 -10.58
CA ALA A 78 2.07 -10.82 -9.96
C ALA A 78 2.76 -9.50 -9.58
N CYS A 79 2.67 -8.47 -10.44
CA CYS A 79 3.21 -7.15 -10.17
C CYS A 79 2.46 -6.42 -9.03
N VAL A 80 1.14 -6.41 -9.10
CA VAL A 80 0.28 -5.75 -8.10
C VAL A 80 0.38 -6.43 -6.73
N PHE A 81 0.42 -7.77 -6.68
CA PHE A 81 0.57 -8.50 -5.43
C PHE A 81 1.94 -8.25 -4.79
N ALA A 82 3.01 -8.28 -5.57
CA ALA A 82 4.35 -7.95 -5.06
C ALA A 82 4.43 -6.51 -4.52
N ALA A 83 3.75 -5.57 -5.17
CA ALA A 83 3.68 -4.18 -4.72
C ALA A 83 2.91 -4.02 -3.39
N TYR A 84 1.78 -4.74 -3.23
CA TYR A 84 1.04 -4.79 -1.97
C TYR A 84 1.84 -5.46 -0.84
N GLU A 85 2.49 -6.58 -1.13
CA GLU A 85 3.32 -7.30 -0.17
C GLU A 85 4.44 -6.40 0.35
N ARG A 86 5.11 -5.66 -0.54
CA ARG A 86 6.15 -4.69 -0.17
C ARG A 86 5.63 -3.57 0.75
N PHE A 87 4.41 -3.08 0.48
CA PHE A 87 3.76 -2.08 1.33
C PHE A 87 3.49 -2.62 2.74
N ILE A 88 2.95 -3.83 2.84
CA ILE A 88 2.68 -4.49 4.13
C ILE A 88 3.99 -4.73 4.88
N GLU A 89 5.02 -5.20 4.18
CA GLU A 89 6.36 -5.41 4.74
C GLU A 89 6.90 -4.10 5.33
N ALA A 90 6.87 -2.98 4.60
CA ALA A 90 7.35 -1.69 5.09
C ALA A 90 6.60 -1.22 6.36
N TYR A 91 5.28 -1.41 6.38
CA TYR A 91 4.45 -1.09 7.55
C TYR A 91 4.84 -1.95 8.77
N LEU A 92 4.90 -3.28 8.60
CA LEU A 92 5.25 -4.20 9.68
C LEU A 92 6.68 -3.99 10.18
N SER A 93 7.63 -3.74 9.27
CA SER A 93 9.02 -3.39 9.63
C SER A 93 9.08 -2.12 10.46
N THR A 94 8.29 -1.10 10.12
CA THR A 94 8.25 0.17 10.89
C THR A 94 7.76 -0.08 12.32
N LEU A 95 6.73 -0.89 12.50
CA LEU A 95 6.24 -1.27 13.84
C LEU A 95 7.26 -2.14 14.60
N GLN A 96 7.98 -3.01 13.90
CA GLN A 96 9.00 -3.87 14.50
C GLN A 96 10.18 -3.07 15.07
N LEU A 97 10.49 -1.89 14.51
CA LEU A 97 11.58 -1.02 14.97
C LEU A 97 11.32 -0.46 16.38
N ASP A 98 10.06 -0.22 16.74
CA ASP A 98 9.67 0.30 18.05
C ASP A 98 8.39 -0.37 18.55
N LEU A 99 8.55 -1.52 19.19
CA LEU A 99 7.44 -2.28 19.76
C LEU A 99 6.76 -1.54 20.92
N VAL A 100 7.44 -0.60 21.60
CA VAL A 100 6.83 0.19 22.67
C VAL A 100 5.85 1.18 22.07
N ALA A 101 6.27 1.94 21.05
CA ALA A 101 5.38 2.82 20.31
C ALA A 101 4.25 2.06 19.63
N ALA A 102 4.54 0.89 19.03
CA ALA A 102 3.53 0.04 18.43
C ALA A 102 2.47 -0.39 19.44
N ARG A 103 2.87 -0.88 20.62
CA ARG A 103 1.94 -1.25 21.71
C ARG A 103 1.11 -0.09 22.20
N ALA A 104 1.72 1.08 22.39
CA ALA A 104 0.99 2.25 22.80
C ALA A 104 -0.19 2.49 21.84
N VAL A 105 0.10 2.60 20.53
CA VAL A 105 -0.85 2.92 19.44
C VAL A 105 -1.89 1.83 19.16
N HIS A 106 -1.53 0.56 19.36
CA HIS A 106 -2.35 -0.59 18.96
C HIS A 106 -3.07 -1.29 20.12
N VAL A 107 -2.53 -1.25 21.34
CA VAL A 107 -3.04 -2.01 22.49
C VAL A 107 -3.45 -1.07 23.62
N GLU A 108 -2.52 -0.25 24.12
CA GLU A 108 -2.71 0.44 25.40
C GLU A 108 -3.79 1.53 25.31
N PHE A 109 -3.88 2.24 24.17
CA PHE A 109 -4.94 3.20 23.92
C PHE A 109 -6.36 2.61 24.04
N GLU A 110 -6.53 1.30 23.82
CA GLU A 110 -7.85 0.67 23.88
C GLU A 110 -8.39 0.55 25.31
N SER A 111 -7.48 0.44 26.28
CA SER A 111 -7.77 0.31 27.70
C SER A 111 -8.17 1.63 28.38
N LEU A 112 -7.85 2.77 27.76
CA LEU A 112 -8.05 4.13 28.31
C LEU A 112 -9.52 4.63 28.30
N GLY A 113 -10.50 3.74 28.08
CA GLY A 113 -11.92 4.03 28.22
C GLY A 113 -12.60 4.67 27.00
N ALA A 114 -13.81 5.21 27.21
CA ALA A 114 -14.69 5.63 26.11
C ALA A 114 -14.14 6.78 25.27
N ALA A 115 -13.40 7.71 25.89
CA ALA A 115 -12.79 8.85 25.20
C ALA A 115 -11.69 8.41 24.22
N ALA A 116 -10.83 7.48 24.64
CA ALA A 116 -9.77 6.94 23.79
C ALA A 116 -10.34 6.12 22.61
N ARG A 117 -11.38 5.29 22.85
CA ARG A 117 -12.10 4.60 21.76
C ARG A 117 -12.73 5.58 20.75
N LYS A 118 -13.21 6.74 21.20
CA LYS A 118 -13.73 7.80 20.31
C LYS A 118 -12.61 8.44 19.48
N CYS A 119 -11.47 8.75 20.10
CA CYS A 119 -10.29 9.27 19.40
C CYS A 119 -9.81 8.27 18.34
N ARG A 120 -9.66 6.99 18.71
CA ARG A 120 -9.28 5.92 17.78
C ARG A 120 -10.21 5.81 16.59
N ARG A 121 -11.54 5.78 16.81
CA ARG A 121 -12.51 5.75 15.70
C ARG A 121 -12.36 6.97 14.80
N ALA A 122 -12.10 8.15 15.36
CA ALA A 122 -11.86 9.35 14.57
C ALA A 122 -10.56 9.23 13.75
N ASP A 123 -9.50 8.67 14.32
CA ASP A 123 -8.22 8.49 13.63
C ASP A 123 -8.28 7.41 12.55
N THR A 124 -8.92 6.26 12.79
CA THR A 124 -9.23 5.25 11.76
C THR A 124 -10.06 5.88 10.65
N THR A 125 -11.10 6.66 11.00
CA THR A 125 -11.95 7.33 10.00
C THR A 125 -11.14 8.33 9.18
N ARG A 126 -10.23 9.10 9.81
CA ARG A 126 -9.34 10.04 9.12
C ARG A 126 -8.37 9.32 8.20
N LEU A 127 -7.72 8.24 8.64
CA LEU A 127 -6.81 7.47 7.81
C LEU A 127 -7.55 6.82 6.64
N ALA A 128 -8.71 6.22 6.87
CA ALA A 128 -9.55 5.64 5.82
C ALA A 128 -10.01 6.72 4.83
N ALA A 129 -10.36 7.92 5.30
CA ALA A 129 -10.70 9.05 4.44
C ALA A 129 -9.49 9.52 3.64
N LEU A 130 -8.30 9.61 4.23
CA LEU A 130 -7.07 9.94 3.50
C LEU A 130 -6.77 8.90 2.42
N MET A 131 -6.91 7.60 2.70
CA MET A 131 -6.74 6.54 1.71
C MET A 131 -7.76 6.66 0.57
N ARG A 132 -9.02 6.94 0.90
CA ARG A 132 -10.10 7.15 -0.07
C ARG A 132 -9.90 8.40 -0.91
N ASP A 133 -9.51 9.51 -0.30
CA ASP A 133 -9.35 10.81 -0.96
C ASP A 133 -8.06 10.83 -1.79
N ALA A 134 -6.98 10.20 -1.29
CA ALA A 134 -5.81 9.90 -2.10
C ALA A 134 -6.21 9.06 -3.31
N GLN A 135 -7.01 8.00 -3.13
CA GLN A 135 -7.53 7.22 -4.25
C GLN A 135 -8.31 8.07 -5.25
N ALA A 136 -9.26 8.89 -4.78
CA ALA A 136 -10.07 9.75 -5.64
C ALA A 136 -9.23 10.81 -6.38
N ALA A 137 -8.15 11.32 -5.79
CA ALA A 137 -7.32 12.37 -6.39
C ALA A 137 -6.53 11.89 -7.61
N ILE A 138 -6.27 10.59 -7.71
CA ILE A 138 -5.44 10.02 -8.77
C ILE A 138 -6.25 9.11 -9.72
N SER A 139 -7.57 8.97 -9.51
CA SER A 139 -8.47 8.01 -10.18
C SER A 139 -9.72 8.62 -10.79
N ASP A 140 -10.09 8.15 -11.98
CA ASP A 140 -11.40 8.43 -12.57
C ASP A 140 -12.50 7.47 -12.08
N THR A 141 -12.15 6.41 -11.35
CA THR A 141 -13.11 5.47 -10.79
C THR A 141 -13.63 5.99 -9.45
N PRO A 142 -14.96 6.03 -9.22
CA PRO A 142 -15.50 6.39 -7.92
C PRO A 142 -14.91 5.53 -6.81
N PRO A 143 -14.38 6.13 -5.72
CA PRO A 143 -13.80 5.35 -4.65
C PRO A 143 -14.86 4.46 -3.98
N ALA A 144 -14.39 3.37 -3.38
CA ALA A 144 -15.26 2.51 -2.59
C ALA A 144 -15.89 3.30 -1.42
N PRO A 145 -17.02 2.84 -0.86
CA PRO A 145 -17.59 3.44 0.34
C PRO A 145 -16.55 3.56 1.46
N LEU A 146 -16.62 4.64 2.25
CA LEU A 146 -15.67 4.87 3.35
C LEU A 146 -15.61 3.68 4.33
N SER A 147 -16.72 2.95 4.52
CA SER A 147 -16.79 1.74 5.34
C SER A 147 -15.83 0.64 4.89
N ASP A 148 -15.57 0.49 3.59
CA ASP A 148 -14.68 -0.54 3.06
C ASP A 148 -13.22 -0.23 3.42
N HIS A 149 -12.87 1.06 3.36
CA HIS A 149 -11.55 1.55 3.78
C HIS A 149 -11.37 1.43 5.29
N ILE A 150 -12.40 1.78 6.09
CA ILE A 150 -12.39 1.60 7.54
C ILE A 150 -12.19 0.12 7.89
N GLY A 151 -12.97 -0.79 7.29
CA GLY A 151 -12.85 -2.22 7.55
C GLY A 151 -11.48 -2.79 7.16
N SER A 152 -10.88 -2.28 6.08
CA SER A 152 -9.51 -2.68 5.68
C SER A 152 -8.46 -2.24 6.69
N VAL A 153 -8.56 -0.98 7.18
CA VAL A 153 -7.65 -0.44 8.21
C VAL A 153 -7.82 -1.19 9.53
N ASP A 154 -9.07 -1.45 9.95
CA ASP A 154 -9.36 -2.15 11.20
C ASP A 154 -8.88 -3.61 11.13
N ALA A 155 -9.07 -4.32 10.02
CA ALA A 155 -8.57 -5.70 9.87
C ALA A 155 -7.04 -5.81 10.03
N VAL A 156 -6.30 -4.87 9.42
CA VAL A 156 -4.84 -4.80 9.56
C VAL A 156 -4.44 -4.45 10.99
N ARG A 157 -5.11 -3.45 11.58
CA ARG A 157 -4.87 -3.02 12.97
C ARG A 157 -5.10 -4.15 13.95
N ASP A 158 -6.23 -4.85 13.86
CA ASP A 158 -6.62 -5.90 14.80
C ASP A 158 -5.60 -7.04 14.78
N LEU A 159 -5.12 -7.46 13.60
CA LEU A 159 -4.10 -8.51 13.49
C LEU A 159 -2.78 -8.10 14.17
N VAL A 160 -2.37 -6.84 14.01
CA VAL A 160 -1.19 -6.29 14.67
C VAL A 160 -1.40 -6.21 16.18
N SER A 161 -2.55 -5.71 16.63
CA SER A 161 -2.92 -5.63 18.04
C SER A 161 -2.89 -7.00 18.71
N ASP A 162 -3.49 -8.02 18.09
CA ASP A 162 -3.49 -9.40 18.59
C ASP A 162 -2.08 -9.96 18.74
N ALA A 163 -1.21 -9.74 17.74
CA ALA A 163 0.18 -10.20 17.79
C ALA A 163 0.99 -9.51 18.90
N LEU A 164 0.76 -8.21 19.10
CA LEU A 164 1.35 -7.45 20.20
C LEU A 164 0.83 -7.99 21.54
N ASP A 165 -0.46 -8.25 21.70
CA ASP A 165 -1.04 -8.73 22.96
C ASP A 165 -0.56 -10.12 23.38
N GLN A 166 -0.35 -11.03 22.43
CA GLN A 166 -0.03 -12.43 22.72
C GLN A 166 1.44 -12.67 23.09
N SER A 167 2.36 -11.78 22.73
CA SER A 167 3.80 -11.97 22.96
C SER A 167 4.46 -10.65 23.28
N ALA A 168 5.34 -10.60 24.29
CA ALA A 168 6.15 -9.42 24.62
C ALA A 168 7.13 -9.04 23.49
N ALA A 169 7.62 -10.03 22.74
CA ALA A 169 8.55 -9.88 21.61
C ALA A 169 7.98 -10.57 20.36
N PRO A 170 6.96 -9.99 19.71
CA PRO A 170 6.36 -10.57 18.51
C PRO A 170 7.29 -10.36 17.31
N GLU A 171 7.25 -11.32 16.38
CA GLU A 171 7.81 -11.19 15.04
C GLU A 171 6.69 -10.74 14.09
N LEU A 172 6.48 -9.42 13.97
CA LEU A 172 5.36 -8.85 13.22
C LEU A 172 5.43 -9.18 11.72
N LEU A 173 6.63 -9.35 11.16
CA LEU A 173 6.81 -9.77 9.77
C LEU A 173 6.21 -11.16 9.47
N SER A 174 6.01 -12.01 10.48
CA SER A 174 5.31 -13.29 10.32
C SER A 174 3.83 -13.13 9.94
N LEU A 175 3.25 -11.93 10.08
CA LEU A 175 1.89 -11.60 9.66
C LEU A 175 1.78 -11.35 8.15
N LEU A 176 2.89 -11.10 7.46
CA LEU A 176 2.92 -10.77 6.03
C LEU A 176 2.16 -11.79 5.16
N PRO A 177 2.35 -13.12 5.30
CA PRO A 177 1.62 -14.10 4.49
C PRO A 177 0.10 -14.06 4.70
N VAL A 178 -0.35 -13.78 5.94
CA VAL A 178 -1.78 -13.69 6.28
C VAL A 178 -2.40 -12.46 5.62
N MET A 179 -1.73 -11.31 5.73
CA MET A 179 -2.20 -10.05 5.16
C MET A 179 -2.19 -10.10 3.62
N SER A 180 -1.16 -10.69 3.00
CA SER A 180 -1.08 -10.91 1.55
C SER A 180 -2.16 -11.88 1.03
N LEU A 181 -2.59 -12.85 1.84
CA LEU A 181 -3.70 -13.74 1.47
C LEU A 181 -5.03 -12.99 1.43
N TRP A 182 -5.26 -12.06 2.36
CA TRP A 182 -6.47 -11.24 2.38
C TRP A 182 -6.56 -10.34 1.14
N THR A 183 -5.45 -9.69 0.75
CA THR A 183 -5.42 -8.85 -0.46
C THR A 183 -5.69 -9.68 -1.70
N THR A 184 -5.07 -10.86 -1.84
CA THR A 184 -5.31 -11.76 -2.96
C THR A 184 -6.79 -12.16 -3.09
N ARG A 185 -7.44 -12.52 -1.97
CA ARG A 185 -8.86 -12.89 -1.95
C ARG A 185 -9.78 -11.71 -2.22
N LEU A 186 -9.52 -10.55 -1.63
CA LEU A 186 -10.30 -9.32 -1.84
C LEU A 186 -10.22 -8.82 -3.28
N LEU A 187 -9.05 -8.91 -3.91
CA LEU A 187 -8.84 -8.50 -5.30
C LEU A 187 -9.42 -9.52 -6.28
N ALA A 188 -9.35 -10.82 -5.97
CA ALA A 188 -10.00 -11.87 -6.76
C ALA A 188 -11.53 -11.75 -6.77
N LEU A 189 -12.14 -11.33 -5.66
CA LEU A 189 -13.58 -11.07 -5.57
C LEU A 189 -14.04 -9.83 -6.37
N LYS A 190 -13.11 -8.96 -6.76
CA LYS A 190 -13.35 -7.77 -7.57
C LYS A 190 -13.06 -7.98 -9.06
N ARG A 191 -12.85 -9.23 -9.51
CA ARG A 191 -12.91 -9.58 -10.94
C ARG A 191 -14.36 -9.62 -11.39
#